data_AF-A0AA94XZC2-F1
#
_entry.id   AF-A0AA94XZC2-F1
#
_cell.length_a   1.000
_cell.length_b   1.000
_cell.length_c   1.000
_cell.angle_alpha   90.00
_cell.angle_beta   90.00
_cell.angle_gamma   90.00
#
_symmetry.space_group_name_H-M   'P 1'
#
loop_
_entity.id
_entity.type
_entity.pdbx_description
1 polymer ?
#
loop_
_entity_poly.entity_id
_entity_poly.type
_entity_poly.pdbx_seq_one_letter_code
_entity_poly.pdbx_strand_id
1 'polypeptide(L)'
;MTYVKASVRRPSGNPGNGIQPKDQLVIYDVDDILSFPQRNDAGVVIEDDIVMKAGRYAIGIYLTPGTAEISSNSDGETDAEGYTPSIKFNHPGNEQEIREFKTNWLSKKCIVVLRYCSGKPADLIGTPCNPSKLSVSYTGSNESNTNELTFTQISKGDDIAIYRGTDTLEEPVAVVEAGATDIDYQTDGQYQLSAGAAKIAGVTGGSHGSVITLMGCSGVAPTVEKGGNFLLKGGKTFTASEGSQLTLRAFNDGSEAMKWIEQSRYEA
;
A
#
# COMPACT_ATOMS: atom_id res chain seq x y z
N MET A 1 -20.12 13.94 -2.73
CA MET A 1 -20.79 15.12 -2.13
C MET A 1 -20.10 16.41 -2.61
N THR A 2 -20.74 17.58 -2.49
CA THR A 2 -20.14 18.88 -2.88
C THR A 2 -19.07 19.29 -1.86
N TYR A 3 -17.85 19.58 -2.33
CA TYR A 3 -16.75 20.04 -1.48
C TYR A 3 -17.11 21.35 -0.75
N VAL A 4 -16.89 21.38 0.58
CA VAL A 4 -17.07 22.58 1.41
C VAL A 4 -15.72 23.28 1.52
N LYS A 5 -15.66 24.55 1.08
CA LYS A 5 -14.44 25.37 1.17
C LYS A 5 -13.99 25.48 2.64
N ALA A 6 -12.77 25.03 2.92
CA ALA A 6 -12.18 25.06 4.25
C ALA A 6 -10.92 25.96 4.27
N SER A 7 -10.68 26.64 5.39
CA SER A 7 -9.44 27.40 5.57
C SER A 7 -8.26 26.45 5.80
N VAL A 8 -7.26 26.50 4.92
CA VAL A 8 -6.00 25.77 5.09
C VAL A 8 -5.11 26.53 6.09
N ARG A 9 -4.93 25.98 7.29
CA ARG A 9 -4.10 26.59 8.35
C ARG A 9 -2.63 26.20 8.15
N ARG A 10 -1.71 27.02 8.66
CA ARG A 10 -0.28 26.67 8.71
C ARG A 10 -0.11 25.33 9.45
N PRO A 11 0.62 24.35 8.88
CA PRO A 11 0.92 23.11 9.59
C PRO A 11 1.73 23.39 10.85
N SER A 12 1.43 22.69 11.95
CA SER A 12 2.22 22.76 13.17
C SER A 12 3.64 22.21 12.95
N GLY A 13 4.65 22.82 13.57
CA GLY A 13 6.05 22.37 13.49
C GLY A 13 6.87 23.08 12.42
N ASN A 14 7.82 22.36 11.79
CA ASN A 14 8.68 22.89 10.73
C ASN A 14 8.25 22.36 9.35
N PRO A 15 7.24 22.97 8.71
CA PRO A 15 6.64 22.46 7.47
C PRO A 15 7.58 22.48 6.25
N GLY A 16 8.75 23.12 6.35
CA GLY A 16 9.76 23.16 5.30
C GLY A 16 10.82 22.05 5.36
N ASN A 17 10.71 21.09 6.29
CA ASN A 17 11.61 19.94 6.30
C ASN A 17 11.39 19.09 5.05
N GLY A 18 12.48 18.68 4.40
CA GLY A 18 12.45 17.78 3.25
C GLY A 18 11.74 16.46 3.54
N ILE A 19 11.29 15.80 2.48
CA ILE A 19 10.65 14.49 2.58
C ILE A 19 11.63 13.44 3.13
N GLN A 20 11.15 12.59 4.03
CA GLN A 20 11.92 11.48 4.61
C GLN A 20 11.26 10.15 4.25
N PRO A 21 11.36 9.75 2.97
CA PRO A 21 10.80 8.49 2.53
C PRO A 21 11.47 7.31 3.23
N LYS A 22 10.76 6.19 3.32
CA LYS A 22 11.37 4.90 3.53
C LYS A 22 12.31 4.58 2.36
N ASP A 23 13.22 3.66 2.59
CA ASP A 23 14.17 3.12 1.61
C ASP A 23 13.51 2.21 0.56
N GLN A 24 12.19 2.10 0.55
CA GLN A 24 11.42 1.26 -0.36
C GLN A 24 10.25 2.04 -0.97
N LEU A 25 10.11 1.92 -2.29
CA LEU A 25 8.95 2.36 -3.05
C LEU A 25 8.12 1.15 -3.45
N VAL A 26 6.81 1.18 -3.18
CA VAL A 26 5.91 0.09 -3.55
C VAL A 26 5.27 0.38 -4.90
N ILE A 27 5.27 -0.61 -5.78
CA ILE A 27 4.76 -0.50 -7.15
C ILE A 27 3.76 -1.62 -7.40
N TYR A 28 2.58 -1.22 -7.88
CA TYR A 28 1.49 -2.09 -8.28
C TYR A 28 1.39 -2.12 -9.81
N ASP A 29 1.35 -3.31 -10.42
CA ASP A 29 0.90 -3.43 -11.81
C ASP A 29 -0.62 -3.28 -11.84
N VAL A 30 -1.11 -2.33 -12.65
CA VAL A 30 -2.54 -2.06 -12.79
C VAL A 30 -3.30 -3.30 -13.28
N ASP A 31 -2.66 -4.12 -14.11
CA ASP A 31 -3.28 -5.35 -14.63
C ASP A 31 -3.48 -6.42 -13.53
N ASP A 32 -2.74 -6.32 -12.43
CA ASP A 32 -2.80 -7.26 -11.30
C ASP A 32 -3.73 -6.79 -10.19
N ILE A 33 -4.28 -5.58 -10.28
CA ILE A 33 -5.26 -5.05 -9.32
C ILE A 33 -6.63 -5.65 -9.61
N LEU A 34 -7.27 -6.16 -8.57
CA LEU A 34 -8.64 -6.68 -8.59
C LEU A 34 -9.66 -5.58 -8.25
N SER A 35 -9.37 -4.80 -7.20
CA SER A 35 -10.22 -3.69 -6.76
C SER A 35 -9.37 -2.51 -6.33
N PHE A 36 -9.70 -1.33 -6.84
CA PHE A 36 -9.05 -0.09 -6.45
C PHE A 36 -9.99 0.77 -5.59
N PRO A 37 -9.58 1.13 -4.36
CA PRO A 37 -10.39 1.91 -3.44
C PRO A 37 -10.63 3.33 -3.96
N GLN A 38 -11.80 3.88 -3.67
CA GLN A 38 -12.14 5.24 -4.06
C GLN A 38 -11.55 6.25 -3.09
N ARG A 39 -11.31 7.47 -3.58
CA ARG A 39 -10.97 8.60 -2.72
C ARG A 39 -12.19 8.97 -1.87
N ASN A 40 -11.93 9.56 -0.71
CA ASN A 40 -12.94 10.09 0.19
C ASN A 40 -13.72 11.24 -0.46
N ASP A 41 -14.80 11.69 0.19
CA ASP A 41 -15.65 12.78 -0.32
C ASP A 41 -14.90 14.09 -0.60
N ALA A 42 -13.73 14.30 0.03
CA ALA A 42 -12.86 15.45 -0.21
C ALA A 42 -11.90 15.27 -1.40
N GLY A 43 -11.85 14.09 -2.02
CA GLY A 43 -11.08 13.81 -3.24
C GLY A 43 -9.58 13.63 -3.03
N VAL A 44 -9.11 13.39 -1.79
CA VAL A 44 -7.66 13.34 -1.48
C VAL A 44 -7.24 12.04 -0.80
N VAL A 45 -8.03 11.52 0.14
CA VAL A 45 -7.62 10.38 0.98
C VAL A 45 -8.20 9.09 0.45
N ILE A 46 -7.38 8.06 0.35
CA ILE A 46 -7.78 6.67 0.10
C ILE A 46 -7.61 5.91 1.42
N GLU A 47 -8.73 5.51 2.01
CA GLU A 47 -8.76 4.86 3.34
C GLU A 47 -8.66 3.34 3.26
N ASP A 48 -9.25 2.74 2.22
CA ASP A 48 -9.29 1.29 2.01
C ASP A 48 -8.04 0.78 1.26
N ASP A 49 -7.83 -0.54 1.31
CA ASP A 49 -6.67 -1.19 0.71
C ASP A 49 -6.83 -1.40 -0.80
N ILE A 50 -5.72 -1.36 -1.53
CA ILE A 50 -5.66 -1.85 -2.92
C ILE A 50 -5.65 -3.37 -2.88
N VAL A 51 -6.66 -3.98 -3.49
CA VAL A 51 -6.82 -5.42 -3.53
C VAL A 51 -6.20 -5.97 -4.80
N MET A 52 -5.23 -6.87 -4.66
CA MET A 52 -4.61 -7.60 -5.76
C MET A 52 -5.40 -8.84 -6.15
N LYS A 53 -5.30 -9.25 -7.42
CA LYS A 53 -5.79 -10.56 -7.89
C LYS A 53 -5.07 -11.69 -7.15
N ALA A 54 -5.72 -12.84 -7.04
CA ALA A 54 -5.15 -14.01 -6.36
C ALA A 54 -3.76 -14.38 -6.94
N GLY A 55 -2.78 -14.57 -6.05
CA GLY A 55 -1.39 -14.89 -6.40
C GLY A 55 -0.60 -13.75 -7.05
N ARG A 56 -1.11 -12.51 -7.01
CA ARG A 56 -0.41 -11.31 -7.48
C ARG A 56 -0.08 -10.39 -6.32
N TYR A 57 1.08 -9.75 -6.41
CA TYR A 57 1.63 -8.94 -5.34
C TYR A 57 2.18 -7.63 -5.88
N ALA A 58 2.16 -6.61 -5.03
CA ALA A 58 2.92 -5.40 -5.26
C ALA A 58 4.40 -5.68 -4.99
N ILE A 59 5.26 -5.02 -5.75
CA ILE A 59 6.71 -5.16 -5.62
C ILE A 59 7.27 -3.96 -4.88
N GLY A 60 8.31 -4.19 -4.09
CA GLY A 60 9.07 -3.12 -3.46
C GLY A 60 10.41 -2.92 -4.17
N ILE A 61 10.70 -1.71 -4.60
CA ILE A 61 12.02 -1.35 -5.13
C ILE A 61 12.77 -0.47 -4.14
N TYR A 62 14.05 -0.79 -3.93
CA TYR A 62 14.91 0.02 -3.09
C TYR A 62 15.17 1.39 -3.73
N LEU A 63 15.13 2.43 -2.91
CA LEU A 63 15.50 3.80 -3.29
C LEU A 63 16.54 4.34 -2.32
N THR A 64 17.49 5.11 -2.85
CA THR A 64 18.51 5.76 -2.03
C THR A 64 17.85 6.86 -1.18
N PRO A 65 17.90 6.79 0.16
CA PRO A 65 17.28 7.80 1.02
C PRO A 65 17.77 9.21 0.67
N GLY A 66 16.84 10.17 0.59
CA GLY A 66 17.14 11.57 0.24
C GLY A 66 17.24 11.87 -1.26
N THR A 67 17.10 10.87 -2.14
CA THR A 67 17.06 11.08 -3.60
C THR A 67 15.65 11.10 -4.18
N ALA A 68 14.63 10.79 -3.37
CA ALA A 68 13.26 10.84 -3.82
C ALA A 68 12.84 12.30 -4.00
N GLU A 69 12.25 12.60 -5.15
CA GLU A 69 11.61 13.86 -5.48
C GLU A 69 10.18 13.56 -5.90
N ILE A 70 9.21 14.19 -5.23
CA ILE A 70 7.81 14.11 -5.60
C ILE A 70 7.41 15.47 -6.15
N SER A 71 6.77 15.48 -7.32
CA SER A 71 6.25 16.69 -7.93
C SER A 71 4.81 16.50 -8.35
N SER A 72 4.01 17.55 -8.25
CA SER A 72 2.65 17.60 -8.78
C SER A 72 2.41 19.03 -9.27
N ASN A 73 2.54 19.21 -10.57
CA ASN A 73 2.37 20.52 -11.20
C ASN A 73 1.00 20.56 -11.88
N SER A 74 0.22 21.62 -11.61
CA SER A 74 -0.98 21.91 -12.40
C SER A 74 -0.58 22.59 -13.70
N ASP A 75 -1.16 22.16 -14.80
CA ASP A 75 -0.94 22.74 -16.12
C ASP A 75 -2.16 22.51 -17.00
N GLY A 76 -2.49 23.44 -17.88
CA GLY A 76 -3.65 23.37 -18.77
C GLY A 76 -4.26 24.72 -19.07
N GLU A 77 -5.11 24.77 -20.09
CA GLU A 77 -5.96 25.94 -20.35
C GLU A 77 -7.07 26.01 -19.28
N THR A 78 -7.73 27.17 -19.14
CA THR A 78 -8.73 27.45 -18.10
C THR A 78 -9.80 26.37 -17.91
N ASP A 79 -10.14 25.64 -18.98
CA ASP A 79 -11.15 24.57 -18.97
C ASP A 79 -10.57 23.14 -18.94
N ALA A 80 -9.23 22.98 -18.91
CA ALA A 80 -8.51 21.71 -18.96
C ALA A 80 -7.31 21.64 -18.00
N GLU A 81 -7.40 22.37 -16.87
CA GLU A 81 -6.37 22.33 -15.83
C GLU A 81 -6.40 20.99 -15.10
N GLY A 82 -5.24 20.36 -14.96
CA GLY A 82 -5.07 19.11 -14.22
C GLY A 82 -3.65 18.96 -13.74
N TYR A 83 -3.45 18.05 -12.80
CA TYR A 83 -2.15 17.78 -12.21
C TYR A 83 -1.44 16.66 -12.96
N THR A 84 -0.11 16.73 -13.05
CA THR A 84 0.72 15.60 -13.48
C THR A 84 1.69 15.19 -12.36
N PRO A 85 1.20 14.47 -11.34
CA PRO A 85 2.03 13.84 -10.33
C PRO A 85 3.15 12.97 -10.92
N SER A 86 4.34 13.12 -10.36
CA SER A 86 5.47 12.25 -10.64
C SER A 86 6.32 12.02 -9.40
N ILE A 87 7.00 10.88 -9.39
CA ILE A 87 8.02 10.56 -8.40
C ILE A 87 9.29 10.12 -9.11
N LYS A 88 10.41 10.69 -8.68
CA LYS A 88 11.74 10.42 -9.19
C LYS A 88 12.63 9.96 -8.05
N PHE A 89 13.46 8.95 -8.26
CA PHE A 89 14.39 8.46 -7.23
C PHE A 89 15.58 7.72 -7.85
N ASN A 90 16.63 7.51 -7.05
CA ASN A 90 17.84 6.79 -7.50
C ASN A 90 17.97 5.41 -6.87
N HIS A 91 18.25 4.41 -7.71
CA HIS A 91 18.67 3.07 -7.31
C HIS A 91 20.16 2.85 -7.67
N PRO A 92 21.02 2.47 -6.71
CA PRO A 92 22.44 2.24 -6.97
C PRO A 92 22.70 0.95 -7.76
N GLY A 93 23.85 0.87 -8.42
CA GLY A 93 24.30 -0.35 -9.10
C GLY A 93 23.65 -0.56 -10.46
N ASN A 94 23.98 -1.67 -11.11
CA ASN A 94 23.45 -2.03 -12.42
C ASN A 94 23.46 -3.55 -12.64
N GLU A 95 23.09 -4.26 -11.59
CA GLU A 95 23.03 -5.73 -11.52
C GLU A 95 21.90 -6.29 -12.38
N GLN A 96 21.79 -7.62 -12.46
CA GLN A 96 20.83 -8.28 -13.34
C GLN A 96 19.39 -7.94 -12.96
N GLU A 97 19.06 -7.92 -11.66
CA GLU A 97 17.72 -7.69 -11.15
C GLU A 97 17.17 -6.33 -11.59
N ILE A 98 17.98 -5.26 -11.46
CA ILE A 98 17.55 -3.91 -11.84
C ILE A 98 17.45 -3.74 -13.36
N ARG A 99 18.21 -4.51 -14.15
CA ARG A 99 18.10 -4.51 -15.62
C ARG A 99 16.87 -5.26 -16.11
N GLU A 100 16.57 -6.40 -15.51
CA GLU A 100 15.35 -7.17 -15.76
C GLU A 100 14.12 -6.36 -15.33
N PHE A 101 14.17 -5.72 -14.17
CA PHE A 101 13.13 -4.82 -13.70
C PHE A 101 12.82 -3.73 -14.73
N LYS A 102 13.82 -2.96 -15.16
CA LYS A 102 13.62 -1.91 -16.17
C LYS A 102 13.01 -2.46 -17.45
N THR A 103 13.50 -3.59 -17.95
CA THR A 103 13.04 -4.17 -19.22
C THR A 103 11.59 -4.62 -19.15
N ASN A 104 11.21 -5.27 -18.04
CA ASN A 104 9.87 -5.82 -17.86
C ASN A 104 8.83 -4.74 -17.49
N TRP A 105 9.24 -3.68 -16.79
CA TRP A 105 8.34 -2.66 -16.26
C TRP A 105 8.23 -1.39 -17.11
N LEU A 106 9.11 -1.17 -18.11
CA LEU A 106 9.10 0.03 -18.95
C LEU A 106 7.77 0.27 -19.67
N SER A 107 7.13 -0.80 -20.13
CA SER A 107 5.85 -0.73 -20.87
C SER A 107 4.63 -0.96 -19.97
N LYS A 108 4.83 -1.18 -18.67
CA LYS A 108 3.76 -1.49 -17.72
C LYS A 108 3.08 -0.23 -17.21
N LYS A 109 1.79 -0.37 -16.89
CA LYS A 109 0.98 0.66 -16.26
C LYS A 109 1.03 0.44 -14.77
N CYS A 110 1.52 1.42 -14.02
CA CYS A 110 1.84 1.24 -12.61
C CYS A 110 1.05 2.20 -11.72
N ILE A 111 0.75 1.77 -10.51
CA ILE A 111 0.40 2.67 -9.39
C ILE A 111 1.53 2.58 -8.37
N VAL A 112 1.92 3.72 -7.83
CA VAL A 112 3.12 3.83 -7.01
C VAL A 112 2.77 4.41 -5.65
N VAL A 113 3.29 3.80 -4.58
CA VAL A 113 3.06 4.23 -3.19
C VAL A 113 4.41 4.49 -2.52
N LEU A 114 4.60 5.71 -2.03
CA LEU A 114 5.76 6.12 -1.24
C LEU A 114 5.37 6.26 0.23
N ARG A 115 6.04 5.51 1.11
CA ARG A 115 5.84 5.59 2.55
C ARG A 115 6.94 6.41 3.22
N TYR A 116 6.63 6.97 4.38
CA TYR A 116 7.53 7.82 5.16
C TYR A 116 7.96 7.13 6.46
N CYS A 117 9.21 7.33 6.87
CA CYS A 117 9.71 6.85 8.17
C CYS A 117 9.04 7.54 9.35
N SER A 118 8.53 8.75 9.17
CA SER A 118 7.94 9.57 10.23
C SER A 118 6.51 9.17 10.62
N GLY A 119 5.99 8.05 10.09
CA GLY A 119 4.58 7.65 10.29
C GLY A 119 3.56 8.59 9.64
N LYS A 120 4.02 9.47 8.73
CA LYS A 120 3.13 10.30 7.91
C LYS A 120 2.36 9.39 6.94
N PRO A 121 1.13 9.79 6.56
CA PRO A 121 0.38 9.07 5.52
C PRO A 121 1.21 8.91 4.25
N ALA A 122 1.03 7.78 3.57
CA ALA A 122 1.75 7.48 2.34
C ALA A 122 1.22 8.33 1.18
N ASP A 123 2.08 8.63 0.22
CA ASP A 123 1.69 9.28 -1.02
C ASP A 123 1.49 8.25 -2.11
N LEU A 124 0.36 8.33 -2.81
CA LEU A 124 0.00 7.43 -3.91
C LEU A 124 -0.14 8.20 -5.21
N ILE A 125 0.54 7.70 -6.24
CA ILE A 125 0.57 8.28 -7.58
C ILE A 125 0.05 7.26 -8.61
N GLY A 126 -0.94 7.69 -9.37
CA GLY A 126 -1.60 6.87 -10.38
C GLY A 126 -2.96 6.35 -9.92
N THR A 127 -3.83 6.08 -10.89
CA THR A 127 -5.08 5.34 -10.68
C THR A 127 -5.24 4.32 -11.81
N PRO A 128 -6.14 3.33 -11.72
CA PRO A 128 -6.34 2.38 -12.82
C PRO A 128 -6.73 3.06 -14.14
N CYS A 129 -7.42 4.20 -14.07
CA CYS A 129 -7.86 4.98 -15.22
C CYS A 129 -6.79 5.98 -15.72
N ASN A 130 -5.91 6.46 -14.84
CA ASN A 130 -4.76 7.30 -15.21
C ASN A 130 -3.49 6.79 -14.50
N PRO A 131 -2.90 5.70 -15.00
CA PRO A 131 -1.77 5.08 -14.33
C PRO A 131 -0.47 5.80 -14.65
N SER A 132 0.57 5.44 -13.92
CA SER A 132 1.92 5.97 -14.06
C SER A 132 2.74 5.10 -15.01
N LYS A 133 3.66 5.71 -15.76
CA LYS A 133 4.65 5.01 -16.58
C LYS A 133 6.05 5.22 -16.04
N LEU A 134 6.86 4.17 -16.09
CA LEU A 134 8.27 4.21 -15.76
C LEU A 134 9.07 4.85 -16.90
N SER A 135 9.92 5.81 -16.55
CA SER A 135 11.03 6.30 -17.36
C SER A 135 12.32 6.02 -16.61
N VAL A 136 13.37 5.62 -17.35
CA VAL A 136 14.63 5.18 -16.77
C VAL A 136 15.77 5.95 -17.43
N SER A 137 16.66 6.50 -16.62
CA SER A 137 17.95 7.02 -17.05
C SER A 137 19.07 6.30 -16.28
N TYR A 138 20.10 5.84 -16.98
CA TYR A 138 21.27 5.19 -16.37
C TYR A 138 22.52 6.01 -16.65
N THR A 139 23.28 6.31 -15.60
CA THR A 139 24.60 6.91 -15.73
C THR A 139 25.62 5.99 -15.06
N GLY A 140 26.59 5.53 -15.86
CA GLY A 140 27.73 4.74 -15.41
C GLY A 140 29.04 5.41 -15.82
N SER A 141 29.82 5.87 -14.84
CA SER A 141 31.15 6.44 -15.00
C SER A 141 32.09 5.90 -13.92
N ASN A 142 33.36 6.34 -13.94
CA ASN A 142 34.30 6.11 -12.84
C ASN A 142 33.90 6.80 -11.53
N GLU A 143 32.91 7.70 -11.55
CA GLU A 143 32.46 8.50 -10.41
C GLU A 143 31.05 8.11 -9.91
N SER A 144 30.19 7.56 -10.77
CA SER A 144 28.82 7.20 -10.40
C SER A 144 28.31 5.98 -11.16
N ASN A 145 27.55 5.14 -10.48
CA ASN A 145 26.84 3.98 -11.05
C ASN A 145 25.42 3.96 -10.50
N THR A 146 24.54 4.75 -11.10
CA THR A 146 23.19 5.01 -10.57
C THR A 146 22.13 4.95 -11.65
N ASN A 147 20.98 4.37 -11.30
CA ASN A 147 19.77 4.39 -12.09
C ASN A 147 18.82 5.42 -11.52
N GLU A 148 18.44 6.37 -12.34
CA GLU A 148 17.39 7.32 -12.06
C GLU A 148 16.09 6.77 -12.64
N LEU A 149 15.13 6.51 -11.76
CA LEU A 149 13.82 5.94 -12.08
C LEU A 149 12.77 7.02 -11.82
N THR A 150 11.93 7.29 -12.81
CA THR A 150 10.85 8.28 -12.71
C THR A 150 9.53 7.62 -13.09
N PHE A 151 8.53 7.72 -12.21
CA PHE A 151 7.16 7.35 -12.52
C PHE A 151 6.32 8.61 -12.68
N THR A 152 5.68 8.76 -13.83
CA THR A 152 4.84 9.93 -14.14
C THR A 152 3.47 9.46 -14.60
N GLN A 153 2.39 10.08 -14.12
CA GLN A 153 1.05 9.84 -14.64
C GLN A 153 0.99 10.09 -16.16
N ILE A 154 0.30 9.22 -16.89
CA ILE A 154 0.24 9.28 -18.36
C ILE A 154 -0.45 10.55 -18.85
N SER A 155 -1.52 10.95 -18.16
CA SER A 155 -2.33 12.11 -18.50
C SER A 155 -2.46 13.04 -17.31
N LYS A 156 -2.88 14.28 -17.59
CA LYS A 156 -3.30 15.22 -16.54
C LYS A 156 -4.54 14.66 -15.83
N GLY A 157 -4.56 14.78 -14.51
CA GLY A 157 -5.66 14.26 -13.71
C GLY A 157 -5.64 14.81 -12.28
N ASP A 158 -6.03 13.96 -11.34
CA ASP A 158 -6.08 14.29 -9.93
C ASP A 158 -4.68 14.41 -9.32
N ASP A 159 -4.55 15.27 -8.31
CA ASP A 159 -3.34 15.45 -7.51
C ASP A 159 -2.99 14.17 -6.70
N ILE A 160 -1.80 14.11 -6.11
CA ILE A 160 -1.29 13.01 -5.29
C ILE A 160 -2.31 12.60 -4.22
N ALA A 161 -2.59 11.30 -4.10
CA ALA A 161 -3.49 10.77 -3.07
C ALA A 161 -2.74 10.53 -1.76
N ILE A 162 -3.43 10.73 -0.64
CA ILE A 162 -3.00 10.23 0.66
C ILE A 162 -3.50 8.79 0.80
N TYR A 163 -2.60 7.81 0.79
CA TYR A 163 -2.91 6.40 1.01
C TYR A 163 -2.72 5.99 2.46
N ARG A 164 -3.76 5.39 3.04
CA ARG A 164 -3.77 4.88 4.42
C ARG A 164 -3.92 3.36 4.50
N GLY A 165 -4.15 2.70 3.38
CA GLY A 165 -4.23 1.26 3.31
C GLY A 165 -2.89 0.57 3.55
N THR A 166 -2.94 -0.74 3.64
CA THR A 166 -1.80 -1.66 3.70
C THR A 166 -1.38 -2.09 2.30
N ASP A 167 -0.09 -2.38 2.13
CA ASP A 167 0.41 -2.89 0.85
C ASP A 167 0.46 -4.41 0.88
N THR A 168 0.05 -5.03 -0.22
CA THR A 168 0.15 -6.47 -0.39
C THR A 168 1.46 -6.83 -1.08
N LEU A 169 2.51 -7.18 -0.33
CA LEU A 169 3.85 -7.48 -0.84
C LEU A 169 4.08 -9.00 -1.04
N GLU A 170 5.04 -9.36 -1.88
CA GLU A 170 5.24 -10.74 -2.37
C GLU A 170 5.58 -11.79 -1.31
N GLU A 171 6.21 -11.40 -0.20
CA GLU A 171 6.51 -12.32 0.89
C GLU A 171 5.50 -12.15 2.03
N PRO A 172 4.61 -13.14 2.28
CA PRO A 172 3.82 -13.12 3.49
C PRO A 172 4.78 -13.23 4.69
N VAL A 173 4.53 -12.41 5.70
CA VAL A 173 5.27 -12.42 6.97
C VAL A 173 5.26 -13.80 7.59
N ALA A 174 4.12 -14.48 7.51
CA ALA A 174 3.99 -15.87 7.94
C ALA A 174 2.86 -16.58 7.17
N VAL A 175 2.99 -17.90 7.07
CA VAL A 175 1.90 -18.78 6.67
C VAL A 175 1.27 -19.34 7.95
N VAL A 176 -0.04 -19.11 8.12
CA VAL A 176 -0.81 -19.67 9.23
C VAL A 176 -1.20 -21.09 8.86
N GLU A 177 -0.74 -22.05 9.66
CA GLU A 177 -0.94 -23.48 9.44
C GLU A 177 -2.43 -23.87 9.44
N ALA A 178 -2.75 -24.92 8.70
CA ALA A 178 -4.11 -25.43 8.61
C ALA A 178 -4.64 -25.86 9.99
N GLY A 179 -5.83 -25.40 10.36
CA GLY A 179 -6.45 -25.73 11.65
C GLY A 179 -6.03 -24.86 12.83
N ALA A 180 -5.12 -23.89 12.64
CA ALA A 180 -4.76 -22.93 13.68
C ALA A 180 -5.99 -22.12 14.13
N THR A 181 -6.12 -21.85 15.43
CA THR A 181 -7.16 -20.99 16.00
C THR A 181 -6.64 -19.61 16.37
N ASP A 182 -5.33 -19.43 16.42
CA ASP A 182 -4.68 -18.19 16.81
C ASP A 182 -3.51 -17.89 15.88
N ILE A 183 -3.27 -16.61 15.63
CA ILE A 183 -2.20 -16.10 14.78
C ILE A 183 -1.12 -15.53 15.69
N ASP A 184 0.12 -15.99 15.55
CA ASP A 184 1.24 -15.39 16.27
C ASP A 184 1.77 -14.18 15.50
N TYR A 185 1.70 -13.00 16.11
CA TYR A 185 2.20 -11.78 15.52
C TYR A 185 3.73 -11.78 15.51
N GLN A 186 4.32 -11.69 14.32
CA GLN A 186 5.77 -11.52 14.15
C GLN A 186 6.12 -10.06 13.87
N THR A 187 5.52 -9.49 12.82
CA THR A 187 5.66 -8.09 12.42
C THR A 187 4.41 -7.64 11.67
N ASP A 188 4.31 -6.33 11.42
CA ASP A 188 3.29 -5.78 10.55
C ASP A 188 3.45 -6.32 9.12
N GLY A 189 2.33 -6.71 8.49
CA GLY A 189 2.33 -7.22 7.13
C GLY A 189 1.29 -8.30 6.89
N GLN A 190 1.55 -9.14 5.90
CA GLN A 190 0.58 -10.11 5.39
C GLN A 190 0.74 -11.49 6.01
N TYR A 191 -0.37 -12.12 6.34
CA TYR A 191 -0.41 -13.47 6.90
C TYR A 191 -1.24 -14.34 5.98
N GLN A 192 -0.59 -15.30 5.32
CA GLN A 192 -1.25 -16.22 4.39
C GLN A 192 -1.94 -17.32 5.18
N LEU A 193 -3.27 -17.42 5.10
CA LEU A 193 -4.00 -18.51 5.73
C LEU A 193 -3.85 -19.78 4.89
N SER A 194 -3.78 -20.94 5.54
CA SER A 194 -3.78 -22.24 4.88
C SER A 194 -5.18 -22.83 4.79
N ALA A 195 -5.43 -23.64 3.77
CA ALA A 195 -6.69 -24.34 3.58
C ALA A 195 -6.98 -25.30 4.74
N GLY A 196 -8.16 -25.17 5.34
CA GLY A 196 -8.61 -25.98 6.46
C GLY A 196 -9.80 -25.33 7.15
N ALA A 197 -10.75 -26.15 7.63
CA ALA A 197 -11.87 -25.67 8.42
C ALA A 197 -11.36 -25.24 9.81
N ALA A 198 -10.91 -23.99 9.91
CA ALA A 198 -10.42 -23.39 11.13
C ALA A 198 -11.20 -22.11 11.44
N LYS A 199 -11.43 -21.87 12.73
CA LYS A 199 -12.02 -20.63 13.22
C LYS A 199 -10.95 -19.86 13.98
N ILE A 200 -10.46 -18.79 13.36
CA ILE A 200 -9.46 -17.92 13.97
C ILE A 200 -10.17 -17.11 15.06
N ALA A 201 -9.78 -17.36 16.31
CA ALA A 201 -10.30 -16.75 17.52
C ALA A 201 -9.45 -15.54 17.96
N GLY A 202 -8.18 -15.48 17.54
CA GLY A 202 -7.40 -14.29 17.77
C GLY A 202 -6.00 -14.18 17.21
N VAL A 203 -5.35 -13.06 17.55
CA VAL A 203 -3.92 -12.82 17.31
C VAL A 203 -3.19 -12.59 18.64
N THR A 204 -2.13 -13.35 18.88
CA THR A 204 -1.25 -13.21 20.05
C THR A 204 -0.06 -12.31 19.73
N GLY A 205 0.31 -11.43 20.67
CA GLY A 205 1.39 -10.46 20.46
C GLY A 205 0.90 -9.13 19.85
N GLY A 206 1.84 -8.41 19.23
CA GLY A 206 1.58 -7.08 18.66
C GLY A 206 1.61 -5.94 19.68
N SER A 207 1.70 -4.72 19.17
CA SER A 207 1.67 -3.49 19.97
C SER A 207 0.54 -2.57 19.51
N HIS A 208 0.22 -1.55 20.29
CA HIS A 208 -0.80 -0.59 19.89
C HIS A 208 -0.45 0.04 18.54
N GLY A 209 -1.34 -0.08 17.55
CA GLY A 209 -1.13 0.41 16.20
C GLY A 209 -0.51 -0.58 15.22
N SER A 210 -0.09 -1.78 15.67
CA SER A 210 0.35 -2.87 14.78
C SER A 210 -0.75 -3.25 13.77
N VAL A 211 -0.36 -3.66 12.58
CA VAL A 211 -1.31 -3.94 11.47
C VAL A 211 -0.99 -5.28 10.83
N ILE A 212 -2.01 -6.12 10.68
CA ILE A 212 -1.92 -7.38 9.93
C ILE A 212 -2.97 -7.43 8.82
N THR A 213 -2.63 -8.08 7.72
CA THR A 213 -3.56 -8.36 6.63
C THR A 213 -3.65 -9.86 6.43
N LEU A 214 -4.82 -10.44 6.68
CA LEU A 214 -5.08 -11.86 6.48
C LEU A 214 -5.40 -12.11 5.01
N MET A 215 -4.66 -13.00 4.37
CA MET A 215 -4.86 -13.39 2.99
C MET A 215 -5.57 -14.74 2.91
N GLY A 216 -6.67 -14.78 2.16
CA GLY A 216 -7.46 -16.00 1.98
C GLY A 216 -6.75 -17.07 1.15
N CYS A 217 -7.30 -18.27 1.18
CA CYS A 217 -6.72 -19.47 0.57
C CYS A 217 -7.68 -20.20 -0.35
N SER A 218 -7.13 -20.92 -1.33
CA SER A 218 -7.90 -21.85 -2.15
C SER A 218 -8.31 -23.09 -1.34
N GLY A 219 -9.47 -23.66 -1.63
CA GLY A 219 -10.01 -24.82 -0.92
C GLY A 219 -10.95 -24.46 0.24
N VAL A 220 -10.90 -25.21 1.34
CA VAL A 220 -11.76 -24.99 2.51
C VAL A 220 -11.26 -23.75 3.27
N ALA A 221 -11.98 -22.65 3.12
CA ALA A 221 -11.60 -21.36 3.71
C ALA A 221 -11.81 -21.34 5.23
N PRO A 222 -10.80 -20.91 6.01
CA PRO A 222 -10.98 -20.62 7.43
C PRO A 222 -11.84 -19.37 7.62
N THR A 223 -12.41 -19.21 8.81
CA THR A 223 -13.27 -18.08 9.17
C THR A 223 -12.70 -17.25 10.31
N VAL A 224 -12.95 -15.94 10.25
CA VAL A 224 -12.69 -15.00 11.34
C VAL A 224 -14.04 -14.47 11.80
N GLU A 225 -14.41 -14.75 13.04
CA GLU A 225 -15.69 -14.34 13.62
C GLU A 225 -15.50 -13.20 14.62
N LYS A 226 -16.57 -12.46 14.88
CA LYS A 226 -16.57 -11.52 16.01
C LYS A 226 -16.40 -12.29 17.33
N GLY A 227 -15.63 -11.73 18.26
CA GLY A 227 -15.34 -12.36 19.55
C GLY A 227 -13.85 -12.58 19.76
N GLY A 228 -13.48 -13.11 20.94
CA GLY A 228 -12.07 -13.19 21.35
C GLY A 228 -11.44 -11.81 21.42
N ASN A 229 -10.43 -11.58 20.58
CA ASN A 229 -9.78 -10.28 20.42
C ASN A 229 -10.12 -9.55 19.11
N PHE A 230 -11.01 -10.07 18.25
CA PHE A 230 -11.40 -9.38 17.01
C PHE A 230 -12.64 -8.48 17.16
N LEU A 231 -12.56 -7.30 16.55
CA LEU A 231 -13.65 -6.35 16.38
C LEU A 231 -13.90 -6.14 14.88
N LEU A 232 -14.87 -6.88 14.34
CA LEU A 232 -15.23 -6.85 12.91
C LEU A 232 -16.32 -5.80 12.61
N LYS A 233 -16.22 -5.13 11.47
CA LYS A 233 -17.16 -4.08 11.05
C LYS A 233 -18.54 -4.70 10.83
N GLY A 234 -19.54 -4.18 11.56
CA GLY A 234 -20.91 -4.73 11.55
C GLY A 234 -21.04 -6.13 12.16
N GLY A 235 -20.00 -6.66 12.81
CA GLY A 235 -19.99 -8.00 13.42
C GLY A 235 -20.11 -9.15 12.41
N LYS A 236 -19.86 -8.89 11.12
CA LYS A 236 -19.98 -9.87 10.05
C LYS A 236 -18.78 -10.82 10.06
N THR A 237 -19.03 -12.12 10.09
CA THR A 237 -17.98 -13.15 9.89
C THR A 237 -17.27 -12.92 8.57
N PHE A 238 -15.95 -13.02 8.58
CA PHE A 238 -15.13 -13.03 7.37
C PHE A 238 -14.77 -14.47 7.02
N THR A 239 -14.99 -14.84 5.75
CA THR A 239 -14.59 -16.14 5.21
C THR A 239 -13.39 -15.92 4.31
N ALA A 240 -12.25 -16.52 4.66
CA ALA A 240 -10.99 -16.28 3.97
C ALA A 240 -10.85 -17.13 2.70
N SER A 241 -11.81 -17.00 1.79
CA SER A 241 -11.76 -17.62 0.46
C SER A 241 -10.63 -17.03 -0.38
N GLU A 242 -10.23 -17.75 -1.42
CA GLU A 242 -9.17 -17.33 -2.34
C GLU A 242 -9.42 -15.90 -2.87
N GLY A 243 -8.42 -15.02 -2.71
CA GLY A 243 -8.52 -13.62 -3.10
C GLY A 243 -9.16 -12.69 -2.06
N SER A 244 -9.81 -13.24 -1.02
CA SER A 244 -10.34 -12.44 0.09
C SER A 244 -9.23 -11.92 1.00
N GLN A 245 -9.43 -10.72 1.54
CA GLN A 245 -8.48 -10.06 2.43
C GLN A 245 -9.19 -9.39 3.61
N LEU A 246 -8.58 -9.44 4.78
CA LEU A 246 -9.05 -8.76 5.99
C LEU A 246 -7.89 -8.05 6.67
N THR A 247 -7.92 -6.72 6.73
CA THR A 247 -6.90 -5.93 7.43
C THR A 247 -7.38 -5.53 8.81
N LEU A 248 -6.54 -5.79 9.80
CA LEU A 248 -6.83 -5.57 11.21
C LEU A 248 -5.74 -4.71 11.84
N ARG A 249 -6.13 -3.77 12.69
CA ARG A 249 -5.22 -2.93 13.48
C ARG A 249 -5.36 -3.21 14.96
N ALA A 250 -4.25 -3.46 15.62
CA ALA A 250 -4.18 -3.65 17.07
C ALA A 250 -4.48 -2.34 17.79
N PHE A 251 -5.34 -2.44 18.80
CA PHE A 251 -5.75 -1.38 19.69
C PHE A 251 -5.63 -1.87 21.13
N ASN A 252 -5.08 -1.02 21.98
CA ASN A 252 -4.92 -1.31 23.40
C ASN A 252 -6.03 -0.55 24.14
N ASP A 253 -7.00 -1.29 24.66
CA ASP A 253 -8.12 -0.76 25.44
C ASP A 253 -7.82 -0.72 26.95
N GLY A 254 -6.58 -1.01 27.35
CA GLY A 254 -6.14 -1.14 28.74
C GLY A 254 -6.26 -2.57 29.30
N SER A 255 -6.71 -3.54 28.51
CA SER A 255 -6.67 -4.96 28.88
C SER A 255 -5.33 -5.62 28.53
N GLU A 256 -5.03 -6.77 29.15
CA GLU A 256 -3.79 -7.51 28.87
C GLU A 256 -3.70 -8.02 27.41
N ALA A 257 -4.85 -8.21 26.74
CA ALA A 257 -4.91 -8.70 25.38
C ALA A 257 -5.29 -7.58 24.39
N MET A 258 -4.47 -7.38 23.35
CA MET A 258 -4.76 -6.42 22.29
C MET A 258 -6.09 -6.73 21.60
N LYS A 259 -6.85 -5.69 21.22
CA LYS A 259 -8.03 -5.81 20.36
C LYS A 259 -7.64 -5.53 18.91
N TRP A 260 -8.02 -6.40 17.99
CA TRP A 260 -7.72 -6.29 16.57
C TRP A 260 -8.96 -5.80 15.83
N ILE A 261 -8.93 -4.54 15.41
CA ILE A 261 -10.06 -3.82 14.83
C ILE A 261 -9.97 -3.87 13.31
N GLU A 262 -11.04 -4.33 12.66
CA GLU A 262 -11.18 -4.32 11.20
C GLU A 262 -11.01 -2.90 10.64
N GLN A 263 -10.03 -2.75 9.76
CA GLN A 263 -9.77 -1.53 9.00
C GLN A 263 -10.41 -1.63 7.61
N SER A 264 -10.17 -2.74 6.93
CA SER A 264 -10.65 -2.99 5.58
C SER A 264 -11.05 -4.46 5.42
N ARG A 265 -11.90 -4.72 4.43
CA ARG A 265 -12.40 -6.04 4.08
C ARG A 265 -12.57 -6.12 2.57
N TYR A 266 -12.12 -7.22 2.00
CA TYR A 266 -12.46 -7.66 0.67
C TYR A 266 -12.87 -9.12 0.69
N GLU A 267 -14.05 -9.44 0.16
CA GLU A 267 -14.55 -10.80 0.00
C GLU A 267 -14.75 -11.06 -1.50
N ALA A 268 -14.05 -12.07 -2.02
CA ALA A 268 -14.12 -12.50 -3.42
C ALA A 268 -15.39 -13.31 -3.72
#